data_AF-A0A6C1MV46-F1
#
_entry.id   AF-A0A6C1MV46-F1
#
_cell.length_a   1.000
_cell.length_b   1.000
_cell.length_c   1.000
_cell.angle_alpha   90.00
_cell.angle_beta   90.00
_cell.angle_gamma   90.00
#
_symmetry.space_group_name_H-M   'P 1'
#
loop_
_entity.id
_entity.type
_entity.pdbx_description
1 polymer ?
#
loop_
_entity_poly.entity_id
_entity_poly.type
_entity_poly.pdbx_seq_one_letter_code
_entity_poly.pdbx_strand_id
1 'polypeptide(L)'
;FRLIAEDGRNIQISNFDDDNGNDTNARYGLPDEARDDIGADEMALVQRSSVSLTSAGSIEIDSLTANNASAGFEVGTYGSSESGTLLRDLDISTVDGANDAITAIDNALDQVNLQRATLGAIQNRFESTIQNQQIASENLTSANSRIRDADFAAETAELSRTQVLQQAGLSILGQANAQPQQVLQLLQG
;
A
#
# COMPACT_ATOMS: atom_id res chain seq x y z
N PHE A 1 11.82 1.42 8.78
CA PHE A 1 12.50 0.12 8.72
C PHE A 1 13.45 0.01 9.90
N ARG A 2 13.43 -1.10 10.64
CA ARG A 2 14.33 -1.29 11.80
C ARG A 2 15.56 -2.04 11.32
N LEU A 3 16.73 -1.44 11.49
CA LEU A 3 18.00 -2.11 11.22
C LEU A 3 18.22 -3.18 12.30
N ILE A 4 18.32 -4.44 11.89
CA ILE A 4 18.52 -5.59 12.77
C ILE A 4 19.79 -6.29 12.32
N ALA A 5 20.71 -6.54 13.24
CA ALA A 5 21.93 -7.30 12.97
C ALA A 5 21.59 -8.78 12.71
N GLU A 6 22.50 -9.52 12.09
CA GLU A 6 22.31 -10.96 11.79
C GLU A 6 21.97 -11.79 13.05
N ASP A 7 22.36 -11.31 14.23
CA ASP A 7 22.04 -11.89 15.55
C ASP A 7 20.67 -11.47 16.12
N GLY A 8 19.86 -10.72 15.38
CA GLY A 8 18.51 -10.32 15.78
C GLY A 8 18.44 -9.08 16.68
N ARG A 9 19.56 -8.45 17.02
CA ARG A 9 19.57 -7.23 17.84
C ARG A 9 19.29 -5.98 17.03
N ASN A 10 18.74 -4.95 17.67
CA ASN A 10 18.59 -3.64 17.05
C ASN A 10 19.98 -3.03 16.80
N ILE A 11 20.21 -2.50 15.60
CA ILE A 11 21.39 -1.71 15.27
C ILE A 11 21.12 -0.27 15.69
N GLN A 12 21.80 0.18 16.74
CA GLN A 12 21.85 1.59 17.16
C GLN A 12 23.18 2.19 16.71
N ILE A 13 23.13 3.24 15.91
CA ILE A 13 24.29 4.08 15.56
C ILE A 13 24.12 5.36 16.39
N SER A 14 24.89 5.51 17.46
CA SER A 14 24.86 6.70 18.32
C SER A 14 25.97 7.68 17.95
N ASN A 15 25.76 8.96 18.26
CA ASN A 15 26.82 9.96 18.23
C ASN A 15 27.89 9.59 19.26
N PHE A 16 29.15 9.64 18.85
CA PHE A 16 30.31 9.53 19.72
C PHE A 16 30.47 10.84 20.50
N ASP A 17 29.70 11.04 21.57
CA ASP A 17 30.05 12.04 22.58
C ASP A 17 30.67 11.29 23.76
N ASP A 18 32.01 11.29 23.79
CA ASP A 18 32.80 10.63 24.81
C ASP A 18 33.03 11.60 25.97
N ASP A 19 32.13 11.57 26.96
CA ASP A 19 32.35 12.30 28.21
C ASP A 19 33.25 11.52 29.21
N ASN A 20 33.78 10.33 28.85
CA ASN A 20 34.57 9.56 29.81
C ASN A 20 35.58 8.54 29.22
N GLY A 21 36.30 8.90 28.15
CA GLY A 21 37.64 8.40 27.81
C GLY A 21 37.91 6.89 27.82
N ASN A 22 36.88 6.06 27.76
CA ASN A 22 37.01 4.60 27.71
C ASN A 22 35.79 3.99 27.05
N ASP A 23 35.53 4.41 25.82
CA ASP A 23 34.52 3.82 24.97
C ASP A 23 35.10 2.57 24.28
N THR A 24 34.84 1.41 24.87
CA THR A 24 34.89 0.11 24.17
C THR A 24 33.77 0.06 23.15
N ASN A 25 33.95 0.81 22.07
CA ASN A 25 33.01 0.95 20.97
C ASN A 25 32.67 -0.39 20.34
N ALA A 26 31.38 -0.62 20.15
CA ALA A 26 30.84 -1.82 19.56
C ALA A 26 31.50 -2.11 18.20
N ARG A 27 32.11 -3.30 18.14
CA ARG A 27 32.76 -3.96 17.00
C ARG A 27 31.85 -4.08 15.77
N TYR A 28 31.59 -2.97 15.06
CA TYR A 28 31.04 -3.04 13.71
C TYR A 28 32.13 -3.50 12.73
N GLY A 29 32.41 -4.80 12.73
CA GLY A 29 33.16 -5.48 11.67
C GLY A 29 34.68 -5.30 11.66
N LEU A 30 35.32 -4.92 12.78
CA LEU A 30 36.78 -4.82 12.88
C LEU A 30 37.38 -6.10 13.50
N PRO A 31 38.36 -6.77 12.86
CA PRO A 31 39.05 -7.91 13.46
C PRO A 31 40.02 -7.47 14.58
N ASP A 32 40.09 -8.26 15.67
CA ASP A 32 40.86 -7.99 16.90
C ASP A 32 42.38 -7.84 16.68
N GLU A 33 42.90 -8.33 15.55
CA GLU A 33 44.34 -8.42 15.27
C GLU A 33 44.99 -7.06 14.95
N ALA A 34 44.20 -6.00 14.76
CA ALA A 34 44.71 -4.67 14.40
C ALA A 34 45.23 -3.83 15.59
N ARG A 35 45.51 -4.44 16.76
CA ARG A 35 45.89 -3.70 17.98
C ARG A 35 47.20 -4.09 18.66
N ASP A 36 47.93 -5.10 18.16
CA ASP A 36 49.11 -5.62 18.89
C ASP A 36 50.48 -5.20 18.33
N ASP A 37 50.55 -4.32 17.32
CA ASP A 37 51.87 -3.81 16.88
C ASP A 37 51.80 -2.42 16.26
N ILE A 38 51.55 -1.38 17.08
CA ILE A 38 51.73 0.00 16.62
C ILE A 38 52.64 0.73 17.62
N GLY A 39 53.94 0.60 17.38
CA GLY A 39 54.94 1.56 17.85
C GLY A 39 54.61 2.96 17.31
N ALA A 40 55.00 3.98 18.07
CA ALA A 40 54.53 5.37 17.97
C ALA A 40 54.94 6.16 16.69
N ASP A 41 55.22 5.51 15.55
CA ASP A 41 55.69 6.18 14.33
C ASP A 41 55.05 5.66 13.01
N GLU A 42 54.03 4.79 13.07
CA GLU A 42 53.37 4.29 11.85
C GLU A 42 51.95 4.85 11.66
N MET A 43 51.81 5.55 10.53
CA MET A 43 50.61 5.95 9.78
C MET A 43 49.26 5.63 10.44
N ALA A 44 48.46 6.66 10.71
CA ALA A 44 47.05 6.52 11.00
C ALA A 44 46.36 5.66 9.92
N LEU A 45 46.06 4.40 10.25
CA LEU A 45 45.31 3.49 9.40
C LEU A 45 43.90 4.06 9.20
N VAL A 46 43.68 4.70 8.06
CA VAL A 46 42.36 5.19 7.66
C VAL A 46 41.53 3.99 7.21
N GLN A 47 40.81 3.39 8.17
CA GLN A 47 39.86 2.32 7.88
C GLN A 47 38.55 2.93 7.37
N ARG A 48 38.10 2.52 6.18
CA ARG A 48 36.84 2.95 5.57
C ARG A 48 35.80 1.84 5.69
N SER A 49 34.65 2.14 6.29
CA SER A 49 33.48 1.26 6.30
C SER A 49 32.42 1.80 5.34
N SER A 50 31.74 0.92 4.61
CA SER A 50 30.60 1.28 3.75
C SER A 50 29.28 0.92 4.42
N VAL A 51 28.28 1.78 4.27
CA VAL A 51 26.90 1.54 4.69
C VAL A 51 26.04 1.50 3.44
N SER A 52 25.41 0.35 3.17
CA SER A 52 24.48 0.18 2.04
C SER A 52 23.04 0.30 2.55
N LEU A 53 22.31 1.30 2.07
CA LEU A 53 20.91 1.52 2.41
C LEU A 53 20.04 1.15 1.22
N THR A 54 19.23 0.09 1.34
CA THR A 54 18.29 -0.34 0.31
C THR A 54 16.86 -0.14 0.78
N SER A 55 16.06 0.61 0.01
CA SER A 55 14.67 0.90 0.31
C SER A 55 13.82 0.86 -0.94
N ALA A 56 12.55 0.45 -0.81
CA ALA A 56 11.55 0.53 -1.87
C ALA A 56 10.91 1.93 -2.01
N GLY A 57 11.24 2.86 -1.10
CA GLY A 57 10.78 4.26 -1.11
C GLY A 57 11.92 5.22 -0.78
N SER A 58 11.63 6.53 -0.68
CA SER A 58 12.64 7.55 -0.39
C SER A 58 13.36 7.29 0.93
N ILE A 59 14.67 7.51 0.93
CA ILE A 59 15.51 7.52 2.14
C ILE A 59 15.80 8.99 2.42
N GLU A 60 15.29 9.47 3.55
CA GLU A 60 15.59 10.81 4.04
C GLU A 60 16.77 10.72 5.01
N ILE A 61 17.85 11.43 4.70
CA ILE A 61 19.02 11.56 5.57
C ILE A 61 19.03 13.02 6.00
N ASP A 62 18.83 13.24 7.29
CA ASP A 62 18.88 14.57 7.91
C ASP A 62 20.07 14.66 8.87
N SER A 63 20.65 15.84 8.98
CA SER A 63 21.76 16.14 9.87
C SER A 63 21.27 17.05 10.98
N LEU A 64 21.60 16.74 12.24
CA LEU A 64 21.23 17.56 13.40
C LEU A 64 21.78 19.00 13.31
N THR A 65 22.82 19.21 12.49
CA THR A 65 23.43 20.53 12.24
C THR A 65 22.94 21.20 10.96
N ALA A 66 21.92 20.63 10.29
CA ALA A 66 21.38 21.09 8.99
C ALA A 66 22.44 21.23 7.88
N ASN A 67 23.62 20.62 8.05
CA ASN A 67 24.70 20.64 7.08
C ASN A 67 25.10 19.21 6.70
N ASN A 68 24.52 18.71 5.61
CA ASN A 68 24.77 17.36 5.10
C ASN A 68 26.22 17.15 4.65
N ALA A 69 26.93 18.22 4.27
CA ALA A 69 28.35 18.17 3.93
C ALA A 69 29.23 17.80 5.13
N SER A 70 28.81 18.16 6.35
CA SER A 70 29.52 17.82 7.59
C SER A 70 29.25 16.37 8.05
N ALA A 71 28.22 15.72 7.51
CA ALA A 71 27.90 14.32 7.79
C ALA A 71 28.69 13.33 6.92
N GLY A 72 29.56 13.82 6.03
CA GLY A 72 30.37 12.98 5.14
C GLY A 72 29.57 12.33 4.00
N PHE A 73 28.30 12.69 3.83
CA PHE A 73 27.48 12.32 2.70
C PHE A 73 27.63 13.38 1.61
N GLU A 74 28.11 12.98 0.43
CA GLU A 74 28.08 13.83 -0.74
C GLU A 74 26.67 13.80 -1.32
N VAL A 75 25.91 14.88 -1.10
CA VAL A 75 24.65 15.10 -1.82
C VAL A 75 25.03 15.26 -3.29
N GLY A 76 24.46 14.44 -4.18
CA GLY A 76 24.73 14.56 -5.61
C GLY A 76 24.57 16.00 -6.08
N THR A 77 25.66 16.60 -6.57
CA THR A 77 25.78 18.02 -6.94
C THR A 77 24.79 18.45 -8.02
N TYR A 78 24.25 17.50 -8.77
CA TYR A 78 23.41 17.76 -9.93
C TYR A 78 22.03 17.12 -9.81
N GLY A 79 20.97 17.92 -9.95
CA GLY A 79 19.59 17.43 -10.01
C GLY A 79 18.76 17.50 -8.71
N SER A 80 19.26 18.11 -7.63
CA SER A 80 18.47 18.35 -6.41
C SER A 80 17.94 19.78 -6.36
N SER A 81 16.61 19.93 -6.22
CA SER A 81 15.85 21.18 -6.44
C SER A 81 16.14 22.32 -5.45
N GLU A 82 17.00 22.11 -4.45
CA GLU A 82 17.25 23.10 -3.39
C GLU A 82 18.72 23.47 -3.19
N SER A 83 19.67 22.67 -3.71
CA SER A 83 21.12 22.96 -3.55
C SER A 83 22.00 22.51 -4.74
N GLY A 84 21.43 21.88 -5.78
CA GLY A 84 22.17 21.40 -6.95
C GLY A 84 22.11 22.36 -8.13
N THR A 85 23.07 22.28 -9.04
CA THR A 85 23.07 23.05 -10.29
C THR A 85 21.87 22.62 -11.14
N LEU A 86 21.10 23.59 -11.63
CA LEU A 86 19.96 23.32 -12.52
C LEU A 86 20.47 22.75 -13.85
N LEU A 87 19.76 21.77 -14.44
CA LEU A 87 20.09 21.21 -15.76
C LEU A 87 20.23 22.28 -16.85
N ARG A 88 19.49 23.40 -16.73
CA ARG A 88 19.56 24.50 -17.70
C ARG A 88 20.84 25.34 -17.57
N ASP A 89 21.48 25.28 -16.42
CA ASP A 89 22.64 26.12 -16.10
C ASP A 89 23.97 25.35 -16.30
N LEU A 90 23.91 24.11 -16.79
CA LEU A 90 25.10 23.34 -17.15
C LEU A 90 25.67 23.78 -18.50
N ASP A 91 26.99 23.97 -18.53
CA ASP A 91 27.75 24.28 -19.73
C ASP A 91 28.48 23.03 -20.26
N ILE A 92 28.15 22.63 -21.48
CA ILE A 92 28.74 21.48 -22.18
C ILE A 92 29.93 21.85 -23.07
N SER A 93 30.38 23.11 -23.03
CA SER A 93 31.47 23.61 -23.87
C SER A 93 32.84 23.01 -23.51
N THR A 94 32.97 22.45 -22.31
CA THR A 94 34.18 21.79 -21.80
C THR A 94 33.96 20.30 -21.61
N VAL A 95 35.06 19.52 -21.60
CA VAL A 95 34.99 18.07 -21.35
C VAL A 95 34.46 17.79 -19.94
N ASP A 96 34.90 18.56 -18.94
CA ASP A 96 34.45 18.39 -17.56
C ASP A 96 32.95 18.71 -17.42
N GLY A 97 32.50 19.84 -17.97
CA GLY A 97 31.08 20.21 -17.95
C GLY A 97 30.18 19.24 -18.72
N ALA A 98 30.69 18.56 -19.76
CA ALA A 98 29.96 17.49 -20.43
C ALA A 98 29.82 16.22 -19.55
N ASN A 99 30.84 15.87 -18.77
CA ASN A 99 30.76 14.74 -17.81
C ASN A 99 29.79 15.06 -16.65
N ASP A 100 29.80 16.30 -16.18
CA ASP A 100 28.83 16.80 -15.21
C ASP A 100 27.40 16.74 -15.76
N ALA A 101 27.22 17.07 -17.05
CA ALA A 101 25.92 17.00 -17.72
C ALA A 101 25.35 15.59 -17.82
N ILE A 102 26.21 14.60 -18.08
CA ILE A 102 25.79 13.20 -18.10
C ILE A 102 25.28 12.81 -16.71
N THR A 103 26.03 13.12 -15.66
CA THR A 103 25.65 12.82 -14.27
C THR A 103 24.33 13.51 -13.88
N ALA A 104 24.16 14.78 -14.26
CA ALA A 104 22.94 15.54 -14.02
C ALA A 104 21.72 14.92 -14.69
N ILE A 105 21.87 14.48 -15.95
CA ILE A 105 20.81 13.85 -16.73
C ILE A 105 20.46 12.49 -16.15
N ASP A 106 21.45 11.67 -15.77
CA ASP A 106 21.20 10.36 -15.16
C ASP A 106 20.37 10.50 -13.87
N ASN A 107 20.72 11.45 -13.00
CA ASN A 107 19.95 11.75 -11.79
C ASN A 107 18.52 12.20 -12.11
N ALA A 108 18.35 13.06 -13.13
CA ALA A 108 17.02 13.51 -13.55
C ALA A 108 16.18 12.35 -14.14
N LEU A 109 16.81 11.46 -14.91
CA LEU A 109 16.17 10.26 -15.44
C LEU A 109 15.75 9.31 -14.33
N ASP A 110 16.58 9.11 -13.30
CA ASP A 110 16.24 8.30 -12.14
C ASP A 110 15.04 8.86 -11.38
N GLN A 111 14.96 10.19 -11.21
CA GLN A 111 13.80 10.82 -10.60
C GLN A 111 12.52 10.61 -11.43
N VAL A 112 12.60 10.77 -12.75
CA VAL A 112 11.47 10.49 -13.66
C VAL A 112 11.07 9.02 -13.60
N ASN A 113 12.04 8.10 -13.56
CA ASN A 113 11.80 6.66 -13.46
C ASN A 113 11.12 6.30 -12.14
N LEU A 114 11.52 6.92 -11.02
CA LEU A 114 10.87 6.77 -9.71
C LEU A 114 9.40 7.22 -9.76
N GLN A 115 9.13 8.37 -10.38
CA GLN A 115 7.76 8.86 -10.56
C GLN A 115 6.94 7.89 -11.43
N ARG A 116 7.51 7.38 -12.53
CA ARG A 116 6.85 6.38 -13.40
C ARG A 116 6.59 5.07 -12.66
N ALA A 117 7.53 4.60 -11.84
CA ALA A 117 7.36 3.42 -11.01
C ALA A 117 6.23 3.61 -9.99
N THR A 118 6.15 4.79 -9.36
CA THR A 118 5.08 5.14 -8.42
C THR A 118 3.71 5.16 -9.12
N LEU A 119 3.62 5.77 -10.30
CA LEU A 119 2.40 5.76 -11.11
C LEU A 119 2.01 4.35 -11.54
N GLY A 120 2.97 3.49 -11.88
CA GLY A 120 2.73 2.08 -12.19
C GLY A 120 2.21 1.28 -10.99
N ALA A 121 2.75 1.54 -9.80
CA ALA A 121 2.25 0.93 -8.55
C ALA A 121 0.81 1.38 -8.25
N ILE A 122 0.51 2.66 -8.46
CA ILE A 122 -0.86 3.20 -8.32
C ILE A 122 -1.82 2.55 -9.32
N GLN A 123 -1.40 2.36 -10.58
CA GLN A 123 -2.20 1.65 -11.59
C GLN A 123 -2.52 0.21 -11.17
N ASN A 124 -1.53 -0.55 -10.71
CA ASN A 124 -1.76 -1.91 -10.17
C ASN A 124 -2.77 -1.91 -9.01
N ARG A 125 -2.67 -0.92 -8.11
CA ARG A 125 -3.64 -0.77 -7.01
C ARG A 125 -5.04 -0.44 -7.51
N PHE A 126 -5.17 0.40 -8.53
CA PHE A 126 -6.47 0.70 -9.14
C PHE A 126 -7.06 -0.53 -9.82
N GLU A 127 -6.28 -1.29 -10.59
CA GLU A 127 -6.74 -2.55 -11.21
C GLU A 127 -7.24 -3.55 -10.16
N SER A 128 -6.49 -3.76 -9.08
CA SER A 128 -6.92 -4.63 -7.97
C SER A 128 -8.19 -4.10 -7.29
N THR A 129 -8.31 -2.78 -7.11
CA THR A 129 -9.50 -2.18 -6.49
C THR A 129 -10.73 -2.34 -7.39
N ILE A 130 -10.58 -2.13 -8.70
CA ILE A 130 -11.64 -2.30 -9.69
C ILE A 130 -12.13 -3.74 -9.71
N GLN A 131 -11.22 -4.72 -9.76
CA GLN A 131 -11.59 -6.14 -9.73
C GLN A 131 -12.38 -6.50 -8.47
N ASN A 132 -11.94 -6.05 -7.30
CA ASN A 132 -12.66 -6.25 -6.05
C ASN A 132 -14.05 -5.59 -6.06
N GLN A 133 -14.16 -4.37 -6.58
CA GLN A 133 -15.44 -3.66 -6.70
C GLN A 133 -16.41 -4.35 -7.67
N GLN A 134 -15.91 -4.90 -8.79
CA GLN A 134 -16.71 -5.66 -9.74
C GLN A 134 -17.29 -6.93 -9.09
N ILE A 135 -16.47 -7.69 -8.36
CA ILE A 135 -16.91 -8.88 -7.61
C ILE A 135 -17.97 -8.50 -6.57
N ALA A 136 -17.74 -7.41 -5.82
CA ALA A 136 -18.72 -6.92 -4.84
C ALA A 136 -20.04 -6.52 -5.51
N SER A 137 -20.00 -5.83 -6.66
CA SER A 137 -21.17 -5.43 -7.43
C SER A 137 -21.97 -6.63 -7.95
N GLU A 138 -21.29 -7.67 -8.44
CA GLU A 138 -21.93 -8.89 -8.90
C GLU A 138 -22.61 -9.64 -7.75
N ASN A 139 -21.93 -9.77 -6.61
CA ASN A 139 -22.50 -10.37 -5.41
C ASN A 139 -23.72 -9.60 -4.89
N LEU A 140 -23.65 -8.26 -4.86
CA LEU A 140 -24.78 -7.41 -4.46
C LEU A 140 -25.96 -7.53 -5.42
N THR A 141 -25.70 -7.57 -6.73
CA THR A 141 -26.74 -7.75 -7.76
C THR A 141 -27.42 -9.10 -7.62
N SER A 142 -26.64 -10.18 -7.43
CA SER A 142 -27.15 -11.53 -7.21
C SER A 142 -27.99 -11.63 -5.93
N ALA A 143 -27.52 -11.04 -4.82
CA ALA A 143 -28.26 -10.97 -3.58
C ALA A 143 -29.58 -10.20 -3.74
N ASN A 144 -29.56 -9.07 -4.43
CA ASN A 144 -30.75 -8.27 -4.70
C ASN A 144 -31.77 -9.02 -5.58
N SER A 145 -31.30 -9.72 -6.63
CA SER A 145 -32.16 -10.57 -7.46
C SER A 145 -32.84 -11.64 -6.62
N ARG A 146 -32.10 -12.36 -5.76
CA ARG A 146 -32.67 -13.38 -4.87
C ARG A 146 -33.74 -12.82 -3.92
N ILE A 147 -33.52 -11.63 -3.37
CA ILE A 147 -34.50 -10.97 -2.51
C ILE A 147 -35.76 -10.64 -3.33
N ARG A 148 -35.60 -9.99 -4.48
CA ARG A 148 -36.72 -9.61 -5.36
C ARG A 148 -37.50 -10.81 -5.87
N ASP A 149 -36.82 -11.88 -6.28
CA ASP A 149 -37.44 -13.11 -6.77
C ASP A 149 -38.20 -13.82 -5.65
N ALA A 150 -37.66 -13.84 -4.42
CA ALA A 150 -38.34 -14.39 -3.25
C ALA A 150 -39.58 -13.57 -2.86
N ASP A 151 -39.48 -12.25 -2.85
CA ASP A 151 -40.60 -11.35 -2.56
C ASP A 151 -41.71 -11.48 -3.61
N PHE A 152 -41.34 -11.55 -4.90
CA PHE A 152 -42.29 -11.74 -5.98
C PHE A 152 -42.98 -13.11 -5.91
N ALA A 153 -42.24 -14.17 -5.58
CA ALA A 153 -42.81 -15.49 -5.37
C ALA A 153 -43.80 -15.52 -4.19
N ALA A 154 -43.48 -14.84 -3.08
CA ALA A 154 -44.36 -14.74 -1.91
C ALA A 154 -45.65 -13.97 -2.22
N GLU A 155 -45.54 -12.80 -2.87
CA GLU A 155 -46.70 -11.99 -3.26
C GLU A 155 -47.60 -12.74 -4.27
N THR A 156 -47.01 -13.42 -5.25
CA THR A 156 -47.76 -14.20 -6.24
C THR A 156 -48.47 -15.39 -5.59
N ALA A 157 -47.83 -16.05 -4.62
CA ALA A 157 -48.44 -17.14 -3.85
C ALA A 157 -49.62 -16.63 -3.02
N GLU A 158 -49.50 -15.47 -2.38
CA GLU A 158 -50.58 -14.87 -1.59
C GLU A 158 -51.74 -14.39 -2.47
N LEU A 159 -51.44 -13.78 -3.62
CA LEU A 159 -52.45 -13.41 -4.62
C LEU A 159 -53.21 -14.65 -5.11
N SER A 160 -52.50 -15.73 -5.46
CA SER A 160 -53.10 -16.99 -5.88
C SER A 160 -53.96 -17.61 -4.77
N ARG A 161 -53.46 -17.65 -3.53
CA ARG A 161 -54.20 -18.10 -2.35
C ARG A 161 -55.50 -17.32 -2.18
N THR A 162 -55.43 -15.99 -2.29
CA THR A 162 -56.57 -15.09 -2.15
C THR A 162 -57.60 -15.33 -3.25
N GLN A 163 -57.18 -15.52 -4.51
CA GLN A 163 -58.07 -15.83 -5.62
C GLN A 163 -58.78 -17.18 -5.43
N VAL A 164 -58.05 -18.21 -4.98
CA VAL A 164 -58.63 -19.53 -4.69
C VAL A 164 -59.64 -19.45 -3.53
N LEU A 165 -59.33 -18.70 -2.47
CA LEU A 165 -60.27 -18.48 -1.36
C LEU A 165 -61.53 -17.72 -1.80
N GLN A 166 -61.41 -16.74 -2.68
CA GLN A 166 -62.56 -16.03 -3.24
C GLN A 166 -63.43 -16.95 -4.09
N GLN A 167 -62.84 -17.77 -4.97
CA GLN A 167 -63.59 -18.74 -5.78
C GLN A 167 -64.25 -19.83 -4.91
N ALA A 168 -63.55 -20.33 -3.90
CA ALA A 168 -64.09 -21.28 -2.93
C ALA A 168 -65.23 -20.66 -2.10
N GLY A 169 -65.07 -19.41 -1.65
CA GLY A 169 -66.11 -18.68 -0.93
C GLY A 169 -67.39 -18.52 -1.75
N LEU A 170 -67.28 -18.18 -3.03
CA LEU A 170 -68.43 -18.10 -3.95
C LEU A 170 -69.09 -19.47 -4.18
N SER A 171 -68.30 -20.53 -4.36
CA SER A 171 -68.80 -21.90 -4.53
C SER A 171 -69.52 -22.42 -3.27
N ILE A 172 -68.92 -22.19 -2.10
CA ILE A 172 -69.50 -22.53 -0.79
C ILE A 172 -70.78 -21.74 -0.55
N LEU A 173 -70.81 -20.44 -0.86
CA LEU A 173 -72.04 -19.64 -0.79
C LEU A 173 -73.11 -20.17 -1.74
N GLY A 174 -72.74 -20.59 -2.95
CA GLY A 174 -73.66 -21.23 -3.89
C GLY A 174 -74.26 -22.54 -3.36
N GLN A 175 -73.43 -23.43 -2.81
CA GLN A 175 -73.87 -24.69 -2.20
C GLN A 175 -74.71 -24.46 -0.93
N ALA A 176 -74.30 -23.53 -0.06
CA ALA A 176 -75.01 -23.19 1.16
C ALA A 176 -76.37 -22.54 0.87
N ASN A 177 -76.54 -21.82 -0.24
CA ASN A 177 -77.85 -21.30 -0.66
C ASN A 177 -78.74 -22.36 -1.33
N ALA A 178 -78.15 -23.39 -1.95
CA ALA A 178 -78.90 -24.48 -2.58
C ALA A 178 -79.46 -25.49 -1.56
N GLN A 179 -78.75 -25.74 -0.46
CA GLN A 179 -79.18 -26.68 0.60
C GLN A 179 -80.57 -26.33 1.21
N PRO A 180 -80.84 -25.09 1.65
CA PRO A 180 -82.15 -24.72 2.20
C PRO A 180 -83.30 -24.89 1.20
N GLN A 181 -83.04 -24.65 -0.10
CA GLN A 181 -84.06 -24.78 -1.14
C GLN A 181 -84.44 -26.25 -1.37
N GLN A 182 -83.49 -27.17 -1.27
CA GLN A 182 -83.78 -28.61 -1.33
C GLN A 182 -84.56 -29.09 -0.10
N VAL A 183 -84.28 -28.55 1.08
CA VAL A 183 -85.06 -28.87 2.29
C VAL A 183 -86.50 -28.35 2.20
N LEU A 184 -86.72 -27.17 1.61
CA LEU A 184 -88.07 -26.64 1.38
C LEU A 184 -88.87 -27.48 0.37
N GLN A 185 -88.24 -28.06 -0.64
CA GLN A 185 -88.89 -29.00 -1.56
C GLN A 185 -89.34 -30.29 -0.85
N LEU A 186 -88.59 -30.75 0.16
CA LEU A 186 -88.96 -31.91 0.98
C LEU A 186 -90.06 -31.62 2.00
N LEU A 187 -90.29 -30.34 2.36
CA LEU A 187 -91.38 -29.93 3.25
C LEU A 187 -92.70 -29.65 2.52
N GLN A 188 -92.67 -29.50 1.19
CA GLN A 188 -93.85 -29.25 0.34
C GLN A 188 -94.31 -30.50 -0.43
N GLY A 189 -93.55 -31.59 -0.37
CA GLY A 189 -93.85 -32.89 -1.01
C GLY A 189 -94.42 -33.91 -0.04
#